data_AF-A0A966DAM6-F1
#
_entry.id   AF-A0A966DAM6-F1
#
_cell.length_a   1.000
_cell.length_b   1.000
_cell.length_c   1.000
_cell.angle_alpha   90.00
_cell.angle_beta   90.00
_cell.angle_gamma   90.00
#
_symmetry.space_group_name_H-M   'P 1'
#
loop_
_entity.id
_entity.type
_entity.pdbx_description
1 polymer ?
#
loop_
_entity_poly.entity_id
_entity_poly.type
_entity_poly.pdbx_seq_one_letter_code
_entity_poly.pdbx_strand_id
1 'polypeptide(L)'
;MNGTIAVLSAEEEKEYKDAVVKSFCPECGKAVYQNPRGRRKKFCSDACRFAWKNKHPKPENWKSTRIAVCPVCGKEFLASREYKSKRKYCSHACANRGRAMEKQAAAEKEGSHESD
;
A
#
# COMPACT_ATOMS: atom_id res chain seq x y z
N MET A 1 -29.12 -22.63 43.34
CA MET A 1 -29.38 -22.18 41.95
C MET A 1 -28.16 -22.59 41.14
N ASN A 2 -28.22 -23.75 40.50
CA ASN A 2 -27.07 -24.30 39.80
C ASN A 2 -26.96 -23.59 38.46
N GLY A 3 -26.01 -22.67 38.37
CA GLY A 3 -25.70 -21.96 37.14
C GLY A 3 -25.14 -22.94 36.12
N THR A 4 -25.93 -23.26 35.12
CA THR A 4 -25.47 -23.98 33.93
C THR A 4 -24.44 -23.09 33.24
N ILE A 5 -23.15 -23.43 33.33
CA ILE A 5 -22.14 -22.82 32.48
C ILE A 5 -22.47 -23.30 31.06
N ALA A 6 -22.96 -22.38 30.22
CA ALA A 6 -23.20 -22.65 28.82
C ALA A 6 -21.86 -23.01 28.17
N VAL A 7 -21.66 -24.30 27.88
CA VAL A 7 -20.57 -24.78 27.02
C VAL A 7 -20.87 -24.29 25.61
N LEU A 8 -20.16 -23.26 25.17
CA LEU A 8 -20.20 -22.78 23.80
C LEU A 8 -19.77 -23.93 22.87
N SER A 9 -20.51 -24.16 21.80
CA SER A 9 -20.15 -25.14 20.78
C SER A 9 -18.79 -24.78 20.15
N ALA A 10 -18.09 -25.78 19.61
CA ALA A 10 -16.79 -25.58 18.98
C ALA A 10 -16.84 -24.56 17.82
N GLU A 11 -18.00 -24.42 17.18
CA GLU A 11 -18.26 -23.47 16.09
C GLU A 11 -18.40 -22.04 16.62
N GLU A 12 -19.15 -21.85 17.72
CA GLU A 12 -19.28 -20.56 18.42
C GLU A 12 -17.93 -20.08 19.00
N GLU A 13 -17.14 -21.00 19.55
CA GLU A 13 -15.81 -20.67 20.09
C GLU A 13 -14.84 -20.23 18.98
N LYS A 14 -14.90 -20.89 17.82
CA LYS A 14 -14.10 -20.53 16.65
C LYS A 14 -14.51 -19.16 16.11
N GLU A 15 -15.81 -18.88 16.01
CA GLU A 15 -16.29 -17.58 15.54
C GLU A 15 -15.88 -16.45 16.48
N TYR A 16 -16.00 -16.65 17.80
CA TYR A 16 -15.54 -15.70 18.81
C TYR A 16 -14.04 -15.43 18.67
N LYS A 17 -13.22 -16.48 18.58
CA LYS A 17 -11.77 -16.35 18.38
C LYS A 17 -11.43 -15.58 17.10
N ASP A 18 -12.10 -15.89 15.99
CA ASP A 18 -11.92 -15.17 14.73
C ASP A 18 -12.30 -13.68 14.84
N ALA A 19 -13.40 -13.38 15.54
CA ALA A 19 -13.84 -12.01 15.78
C ALA A 19 -12.85 -11.23 16.65
N VAL A 20 -12.31 -11.88 17.70
CA VAL A 20 -11.28 -11.32 18.57
C VAL A 20 -10.00 -11.06 17.79
N VAL A 21 -9.50 -12.03 17.04
CA VAL A 21 -8.28 -11.88 16.23
C VAL A 21 -8.41 -10.75 15.21
N LYS A 22 -9.57 -10.60 14.56
CA LYS A 22 -9.86 -9.51 13.62
C LYS A 22 -9.93 -8.11 14.27
N SER A 23 -9.93 -8.04 15.59
CA SER A 23 -9.97 -6.78 16.36
C SER A 23 -8.58 -6.27 16.72
N PHE A 24 -7.53 -7.05 16.48
CA PHE A 24 -6.14 -6.66 16.72
C PHE A 24 -5.37 -6.42 15.42
N CYS A 25 -4.40 -5.52 15.48
CA CYS A 25 -3.57 -5.17 14.34
C CYS A 25 -2.62 -6.33 14.07
N PRO A 26 -2.61 -6.91 12.86
CA PRO A 26 -1.78 -8.06 12.58
C PRO A 26 -0.28 -7.70 12.51
N GLU A 27 0.07 -6.41 12.38
CA GLU A 27 1.47 -5.96 12.35
C GLU A 27 2.07 -5.74 13.75
N CYS A 28 1.28 -5.23 14.71
CA CYS A 28 1.80 -4.80 16.01
C CYS A 28 1.03 -5.33 17.22
N GLY A 29 -0.02 -6.13 17.02
CA GLY A 29 -0.83 -6.72 18.07
C GLY A 29 -1.76 -5.76 18.83
N LYS A 30 -1.67 -4.45 18.61
CA LYS A 30 -2.54 -3.45 19.29
C LYS A 30 -3.99 -3.54 18.82
N ALA A 31 -4.93 -3.22 19.72
CA ALA A 31 -6.35 -3.14 19.37
C ALA A 31 -6.59 -2.13 18.22
N VAL A 32 -7.44 -2.49 17.27
CA VAL A 32 -7.79 -1.66 16.12
C VAL A 32 -9.10 -0.95 16.41
N TYR A 33 -9.01 0.37 16.57
CA TYR A 33 -10.20 1.22 16.64
C TYR A 33 -11.03 1.06 15.35
N GLN A 34 -12.29 0.65 15.50
CA GLN A 34 -13.22 0.50 14.39
C GLN A 34 -13.90 1.83 14.09
N ASN A 35 -14.11 2.13 12.81
CA ASN A 35 -14.85 3.32 12.43
C ASN A 35 -16.32 3.17 12.86
N PRO A 36 -16.98 4.23 13.38
CA PRO A 36 -18.40 4.19 13.73
C PRO A 36 -19.32 3.85 12.55
N ARG A 37 -18.90 4.18 11.31
CA ARG A 37 -19.59 3.84 10.07
C ARG A 37 -18.58 3.43 8.99
N GLY A 38 -19.03 2.57 8.07
CA GLY A 38 -18.26 2.15 6.90
C GLY A 38 -17.41 0.89 7.11
N ARG A 39 -16.39 0.72 6.27
CA ARG A 39 -15.58 -0.50 6.24
C ARG A 39 -14.74 -0.67 7.51
N ARG A 40 -14.75 -1.87 8.08
CA ARG A 40 -13.92 -2.25 9.22
C ARG A 40 -12.43 -2.03 8.94
N LYS A 41 -11.72 -1.53 9.95
CA LYS A 41 -10.27 -1.33 9.89
C LYS A 41 -9.57 -2.64 10.24
N LYS A 42 -8.54 -2.97 9.46
CA LYS A 42 -7.65 -4.12 9.70
C LYS A 42 -6.39 -3.73 10.46
N PHE A 43 -5.93 -2.49 10.33
CA PHE A 43 -4.68 -2.01 10.92
C PHE A 43 -4.97 -0.83 11.85
N CYS A 44 -4.20 -0.70 12.93
CA CYS A 44 -4.35 0.40 13.88
C CYS A 44 -3.86 1.74 13.30
N SER A 45 -3.00 1.73 12.28
CA SER A 45 -2.44 2.91 11.64
C SER A 45 -2.02 2.65 10.20
N ASP A 46 -1.85 3.74 9.45
CA ASP A 46 -1.28 3.71 8.10
C ASP A 46 0.14 3.15 8.09
N ALA A 47 0.96 3.51 9.09
CA ALA A 47 2.31 2.97 9.26
C ALA A 47 2.29 1.43 9.36
N CYS A 48 1.40 0.86 10.19
CA CYS A 48 1.24 -0.59 10.30
C CYS A 48 0.74 -1.24 9.00
N ARG A 49 -0.17 -0.58 8.28
CA ARG A 49 -0.64 -1.05 6.96
C ARG A 49 0.51 -1.13 5.96
N PHE A 50 1.38 -0.12 5.92
CA PHE A 50 2.52 -0.09 5.02
C PHE A 50 3.59 -1.12 5.41
N ALA A 51 3.92 -1.23 6.70
CA ALA A 51 4.85 -2.25 7.20
C ALA A 51 4.39 -3.66 6.85
N TRP A 52 3.11 -3.97 7.10
CA TRP A 52 2.52 -5.26 6.73
C TRP A 52 2.61 -5.52 5.22
N LYS A 53 2.28 -4.52 4.39
CA LYS A 53 2.37 -4.62 2.93
C LYS A 53 3.80 -4.92 2.46
N ASN A 54 4.80 -4.36 3.12
CA ASN A 54 6.21 -4.57 2.77
C ASN A 54 6.72 -5.94 3.22
N LYS A 55 6.26 -6.44 4.37
CA LYS A 55 6.60 -7.79 4.88
C LYS A 55 5.86 -8.91 4.16
N HIS A 56 4.64 -8.65 3.71
CA HIS A 56 3.79 -9.60 3.00
C HIS A 56 3.49 -9.13 1.58
N PRO A 57 4.52 -8.97 0.71
CA PRO A 57 4.30 -8.67 -0.69
C PRO A 57 3.52 -9.82 -1.32
N LYS A 58 2.47 -9.51 -2.09
CA LYS A 58 1.80 -10.54 -2.87
C LYS A 58 2.80 -11.14 -3.86
N PRO A 59 2.82 -12.47 -4.08
CA PRO A 59 3.73 -13.11 -5.02
C PRO A 59 3.63 -12.53 -6.44
N GLU A 60 2.44 -12.06 -6.84
CA GLU A 60 2.21 -11.36 -8.10
C GLU A 60 3.02 -10.06 -8.25
N ASN A 61 3.36 -9.40 -7.15
CA ASN A 61 4.20 -8.21 -7.17
C ASN A 61 5.66 -8.54 -7.57
N TRP A 62 6.15 -9.75 -7.28
CA TRP A 62 7.50 -10.16 -7.67
C TRP A 62 7.60 -10.44 -9.16
N LYS A 63 6.57 -11.01 -9.78
CA LYS A 63 6.50 -11.24 -11.25
C LYS A 63 6.63 -9.96 -12.09
N SER A 64 6.37 -8.80 -11.48
CA SER A 64 6.45 -7.49 -12.15
C SER A 64 7.66 -6.66 -11.72
N THR A 65 8.55 -7.25 -10.91
CA THR A 65 9.81 -6.60 -10.53
C THR A 65 10.80 -6.74 -11.67
N ARG A 66 11.32 -5.61 -12.16
CA ARG A 66 12.30 -5.55 -13.25
C ARG A 66 13.42 -4.57 -12.91
N ILE A 67 14.58 -4.73 -13.51
CA ILE A 67 15.61 -3.69 -13.50
C ILE A 67 15.18 -2.60 -14.49
N ALA A 68 15.29 -1.34 -14.07
CA ALA A 68 15.04 -0.18 -14.91
C ALA A 68 16.10 0.88 -14.68
N VAL A 69 16.37 1.69 -15.72
CA VAL A 69 17.28 2.83 -15.64
C VAL A 69 16.48 4.10 -15.37
N CYS A 70 16.89 4.89 -14.39
CA CYS A 70 16.22 6.15 -14.07
C CYS A 70 16.54 7.22 -15.15
N PRO A 71 15.53 7.83 -15.79
CA PRO A 71 15.76 8.81 -16.86
C PRO A 71 16.36 10.15 -16.36
N VAL A 72 16.40 10.38 -15.05
CA VAL A 72 16.89 11.64 -14.45
C VAL A 72 18.35 11.53 -13.99
N CYS A 73 18.77 10.36 -13.53
CA CYS A 73 20.10 10.18 -12.96
C CYS A 73 20.90 9.03 -13.57
N GLY A 74 20.33 8.30 -14.53
CA GLY A 74 20.99 7.17 -15.20
C GLY A 74 21.21 5.93 -14.33
N LYS A 75 20.84 5.95 -13.05
CA LYS A 75 21.08 4.81 -12.15
C LYS A 75 20.09 3.68 -12.42
N GLU A 76 20.62 2.46 -12.43
CA GLU A 76 19.82 1.24 -12.39
C GLU A 76 19.14 1.09 -11.03
N PHE A 77 17.89 0.63 -11.05
CA PHE A 77 17.13 0.34 -9.84
C PHE A 77 16.14 -0.79 -10.08
N LEU A 78 15.77 -1.47 -9.00
CA LEU A 78 14.69 -2.46 -9.01
C LEU A 78 13.35 -1.73 -9.05
N ALA A 79 12.72 -1.71 -10.23
CA ALA A 79 11.38 -1.23 -10.43
C ALA A 79 10.38 -2.35 -10.08
N SER A 80 9.96 -2.38 -8.82
CA SER A 80 8.78 -3.14 -8.41
C SER A 80 7.50 -2.42 -8.83
N ARG A 81 6.40 -3.16 -9.01
CA ARG A 81 5.08 -2.57 -9.27
C ARG A 81 4.58 -1.90 -7.99
N GLU A 82 4.65 -0.58 -7.97
CA GLU A 82 3.91 0.21 -6.99
C GLU A 82 2.43 0.23 -7.41
N TYR A 83 1.51 0.17 -6.46
CA TYR A 83 0.08 -0.08 -6.69
C TYR A 83 -0.47 0.72 -7.89
N LYS A 84 -0.91 0.00 -8.94
CA LYS A 84 -1.45 0.48 -10.23
C LYS A 84 -0.48 1.09 -11.27
N SER A 85 0.83 1.24 -11.02
CA SER A 85 1.74 1.82 -12.04
C SER A 85 3.15 1.22 -12.08
N LYS A 86 3.76 1.26 -13.27
CA LYS A 86 5.17 0.90 -13.47
C LYS A 86 6.04 2.04 -12.95
N ARG A 87 6.93 1.76 -11.99
CA ARG A 87 7.85 2.76 -11.44
C ARG A 87 8.83 3.24 -12.51
N LYS A 88 8.78 4.54 -12.85
CA LYS A 88 9.65 5.19 -13.85
C LYS A 88 10.96 5.74 -13.25
N TYR A 89 10.93 6.12 -11.96
CA TYR A 89 12.04 6.83 -11.30
C TYR A 89 12.59 6.05 -10.11
N CYS A 90 13.91 6.13 -9.87
CA CYS A 90 14.54 5.43 -8.74
C CYS A 90 14.11 5.99 -7.37
N SER A 91 13.76 7.29 -7.29
CA SER A 91 13.41 7.98 -6.04
C SER A 91 12.35 9.07 -6.24
N HIS A 92 11.71 9.51 -5.14
CA HIS A 92 10.78 10.65 -5.15
C HIS A 92 11.45 11.93 -5.68
N ALA A 93 12.69 12.19 -5.30
CA ALA A 93 13.45 13.34 -5.78
C ALA A 93 13.65 13.31 -7.31
N CYS A 94 13.97 12.14 -7.87
CA CYS A 94 14.05 11.98 -9.33
C CYS A 94 12.68 12.11 -9.99
N ALA A 95 11.62 11.61 -9.37
CA ALA A 95 10.26 11.76 -9.90
C ALA A 95 9.80 13.23 -9.97
N ASN A 96 10.15 14.04 -8.96
CA ASN A 96 9.86 15.47 -8.96
C ASN A 96 10.63 16.21 -10.06
N ARG A 97 11.94 15.95 -10.18
CA ARG A 97 12.78 16.55 -11.22
C ARG A 97 12.32 16.16 -12.63
N GLY A 98 12.06 14.88 -12.85
CA GLY A 98 11.59 14.38 -14.16
C GLY A 98 10.27 15.03 -14.58
N ARG A 99 9.30 15.16 -13.67
CA ARG A 99 8.04 15.86 -13.95
C ARG A 99 8.22 17.36 -14.22
N ALA A 100 9.16 18.02 -13.54
CA ALA A 100 9.45 19.43 -13.79
C ALA A 100 10.06 19.63 -15.20
N MET A 101 11.00 18.76 -15.60
CA MET A 101 11.59 18.75 -16.94
C MET A 101 10.53 18.50 -18.02
N GLU A 102 9.62 17.54 -17.80
CA GLU A 102 8.51 17.25 -18.72
C GLU A 102 7.57 18.47 -18.91
N LYS A 103 7.29 19.22 -17.84
CA LYS A 103 6.47 20.44 -17.91
C LYS A 103 7.14 21.57 -18.68
N GLN A 104 8.44 21.78 -18.48
CA GLN A 104 9.20 22.80 -19.21
C GLN A 104 9.23 22.49 -20.71
N ALA A 105 9.52 21.24 -21.07
CA ALA A 105 9.52 20.80 -22.46
C ALA A 105 8.13 20.88 -23.13
N ALA A 106 7.03 20.76 -22.37
CA ALA A 106 5.68 20.96 -22.89
C ALA A 106 5.38 22.44 -23.15
N ALA A 107 5.76 23.32 -22.22
CA ALA A 107 5.54 24.77 -22.36
C ALA A 107 6.33 25.36 -23.55
N GLU A 108 7.53 24.87 -23.82
CA GLU A 108 8.31 25.30 -25.00
C GLU A 108 7.68 24.88 -26.34
N LYS A 109 6.94 23.77 -26.37
CA LYS A 109 6.27 23.30 -27.60
C LYS A 109 4.95 24.02 -27.89
N GLU A 110 4.27 24.52 -26.87
CA GLU A 110 3.04 25.29 -27.05
C GLU A 110 3.34 26.72 -27.56
N GLY A 111 4.53 27.26 -27.32
CA GLY A 111 4.95 28.57 -27.83
C GLY A 111 5.40 28.62 -29.29
N SER A 112 5.56 27.47 -29.97
CA SER A 112 6.01 27.41 -31.37
C SER A 112 4.90 27.18 -32.40
N HIS A 113 3.63 27.22 -31.99
CA HIS A 113 2.46 26.98 -32.86
C HIS A 113 1.66 28.26 -33.18
N GLU A 114 2.17 29.44 -32.81
CA GLU A 114 1.46 30.73 -32.94
C GLU A 114 2.19 31.69 -33.91
N SER A 115 2.62 31.16 -35.05
CA SER A 115 3.15 31.95 -36.17
C SER A 115 2.99 31.19 -37.50
N ASP A 116 1.76 31.11 -38.01
CA ASP A 116 1.43 30.90 -39.44
C ASP A 116 0.16 31.70 -39.78
#